data_AF-A0A857DJG8-F1
#
_entry.id   AF-A0A857DJG8-F1
#
_cell.length_a   1.000
_cell.length_b   1.000
_cell.length_c   1.000
_cell.angle_alpha   90.00
_cell.angle_beta   90.00
_cell.angle_gamma   90.00
#
_symmetry.space_group_name_H-M   'P 1'
#
loop_
_entity.id
_entity.type
_entity.pdbx_description
1 polymer ?
#
loop_
_entity_poly.entity_id
_entity_poly.type
_entity_poly.pdbx_seq_one_letter_code
_entity_poly.pdbx_strand_id
1 'polypeptide(L)'
;MSITQITREFLGLSSDTKPTSVATGSKFIELDTKKVFIFDGSSWYLNPTPVMVTDSLPTGSNIIGRVGIDSGNNGVSIVGSLANITGAVQNVTTAGTRLQLPDIDCHEVTIIAKRLNTGYIYAGGSDVSSSVYGVELAALESYTFPVANANQIYIDSSVNGEGISYVAV
;
A
#
# COMPACT_ATOMS: atom_id res chain seq x y z
N MET A 1 -28.56 -52.37 4.54
CA MET A 1 -29.26 -51.42 5.43
C MET A 1 -28.19 -50.45 5.93
N SER A 2 -28.12 -49.24 5.37
CA SER A 2 -27.13 -48.25 5.81
C SER A 2 -27.69 -47.54 7.04
N ILE A 3 -27.09 -47.76 8.21
CA ILE A 3 -27.41 -46.96 9.39
C ILE A 3 -26.84 -45.56 9.16
N THR A 4 -27.71 -44.58 8.99
CA THR A 4 -27.32 -43.17 9.06
C THR A 4 -26.78 -42.92 10.46
N GLN A 5 -25.48 -42.67 10.59
CA GLN A 5 -24.87 -42.37 11.89
C GLN A 5 -25.46 -41.07 12.44
N ILE A 6 -26.11 -41.14 13.60
CA ILE A 6 -26.70 -39.99 14.29
C ILE A 6 -25.61 -39.35 15.15
N THR A 7 -25.36 -38.06 14.94
CA THR A 7 -24.51 -37.25 15.83
C THR A 7 -25.14 -37.12 17.21
N ARG A 8 -24.34 -37.22 18.28
CA ARG A 8 -24.82 -37.15 19.66
C ARG A 8 -24.10 -36.08 20.45
N GLU A 9 -24.77 -35.55 21.47
CA GLU A 9 -24.16 -34.68 22.47
C GLU A 9 -24.01 -35.46 23.77
N PHE A 10 -22.80 -35.47 24.32
CA PHE A 10 -22.43 -36.13 25.57
C PHE A 10 -22.04 -35.06 26.58
N LEU A 11 -22.46 -35.24 27.83
CA LEU A 11 -22.10 -34.38 28.95
C LEU A 11 -21.25 -35.18 29.93
N GLY A 12 -20.14 -34.62 30.40
CA GLY A 12 -19.25 -35.26 31.38
C GLY A 12 -18.29 -34.26 32.02
N LEU A 13 -17.45 -34.74 32.94
CA LEU A 13 -16.34 -33.97 33.53
C LEU A 13 -15.08 -34.10 32.66
N SER A 14 -14.12 -33.20 32.83
CA SER A 14 -12.83 -33.27 32.14
C SER A 14 -12.01 -34.52 32.51
N SER A 15 -12.27 -35.12 33.66
CA SER A 15 -11.68 -36.39 34.11
C SER A 15 -12.32 -37.64 33.49
N ASP A 16 -13.49 -37.50 32.84
CA ASP A 16 -14.21 -38.64 32.30
C ASP A 16 -13.55 -39.16 31.02
N THR A 17 -13.55 -40.48 30.86
CA THR A 17 -13.12 -41.10 29.61
C THR A 17 -14.16 -40.81 28.51
N LYS A 18 -13.75 -40.09 27.47
CA LYS A 18 -14.63 -39.72 26.36
C LYS A 18 -15.07 -40.97 25.57
N PRO A 19 -16.31 -41.04 25.05
CA PRO A 19 -16.80 -42.20 24.31
C PRO A 19 -16.00 -42.47 23.02
N THR A 20 -15.80 -43.74 22.67
CA THR A 20 -14.95 -44.14 21.53
C THR A 20 -15.71 -44.62 20.30
N SER A 21 -16.96 -45.06 20.44
CA SER A 21 -17.82 -45.51 19.33
C SER A 21 -18.91 -44.48 19.03
N VAL A 22 -18.49 -43.33 18.50
CA VAL A 22 -19.39 -42.20 18.20
C VAL A 22 -19.30 -41.79 16.73
N ALA A 23 -20.38 -41.19 16.22
CA ALA A 23 -20.41 -40.66 14.86
C ALA A 23 -19.51 -39.41 14.75
N THR A 24 -18.85 -39.21 13.61
CA THR A 24 -18.16 -37.95 13.27
C THR A 24 -19.13 -36.78 13.43
N GLY A 25 -18.69 -35.71 14.10
CA GLY A 25 -19.50 -34.53 14.43
C GLY A 25 -20.24 -34.62 15.78
N SER A 26 -20.14 -35.73 16.50
CA SER A 26 -20.64 -35.81 17.88
C SER A 26 -19.88 -34.85 18.79
N LYS A 27 -20.55 -34.34 19.84
CA LYS A 27 -19.97 -33.38 20.79
C LYS A 27 -19.81 -33.99 22.17
N PHE A 28 -18.73 -33.63 22.86
CA PHE A 28 -18.55 -33.89 24.28
C PHE A 28 -18.36 -32.55 25.00
N ILE A 29 -19.24 -32.23 25.94
CA ILE A 29 -19.25 -30.97 26.68
C ILE A 29 -18.77 -31.26 28.09
N GLU A 30 -17.62 -30.69 28.44
CA GLU A 30 -17.06 -30.74 29.79
C GLU A 30 -17.82 -29.76 30.70
N LEU A 31 -18.50 -30.27 31.73
CA LEU A 31 -19.35 -29.48 32.63
C LEU A 31 -18.53 -28.59 33.58
N ASP A 32 -17.29 -28.98 33.88
CA ASP A 32 -16.34 -28.30 34.76
C ASP A 32 -15.51 -27.24 34.04
N THR A 33 -14.90 -27.57 32.91
CA THR A 33 -14.03 -26.65 32.15
C THR A 33 -14.79 -25.81 31.12
N LYS A 34 -16.06 -26.16 30.85
CA LYS A 34 -16.90 -25.59 29.79
C LYS A 34 -16.33 -25.79 28.38
N LYS A 35 -15.36 -26.68 28.20
CA LYS A 35 -14.80 -27.01 26.89
C LYS A 35 -15.77 -27.89 26.11
N VAL A 36 -15.89 -27.61 24.81
CA VAL A 36 -16.66 -28.43 23.88
C VAL A 36 -15.68 -29.13 22.96
N PHE A 37 -15.78 -30.46 22.84
CA PHE A 37 -14.99 -31.26 21.93
C PHE A 37 -15.87 -31.78 20.80
N ILE A 38 -15.32 -31.90 19.60
CA ILE A 38 -15.97 -32.48 18.44
C ILE A 38 -15.18 -33.74 18.05
N PHE A 39 -15.89 -34.83 17.75
CA PHE A 39 -15.27 -36.05 17.23
C PHE A 39 -15.07 -35.94 15.72
N ASP A 40 -13.85 -36.06 15.22
CA ASP A 40 -13.54 -35.98 13.78
C ASP A 40 -13.70 -37.31 13.02
N GLY A 41 -14.01 -38.39 13.73
CA GLY A 41 -14.06 -39.76 13.19
C GLY A 41 -12.92 -40.64 13.69
N SER A 42 -11.87 -40.06 14.27
CA SER A 42 -10.72 -40.76 14.86
C SER A 42 -10.41 -40.30 16.28
N SER A 43 -10.57 -39.00 16.58
CA SER A 43 -10.22 -38.40 17.86
C SER A 43 -11.19 -37.28 18.26
N TRP A 44 -11.22 -36.99 19.55
CA TRP A 44 -11.88 -35.80 20.10
C TRP A 44 -10.93 -34.62 20.04
N TYR A 45 -11.27 -33.58 19.29
CA TYR A 45 -10.51 -32.33 19.25
C TYR A 45 -11.32 -31.20 19.90
N LEU A 46 -10.62 -30.22 20.49
CA LEU A 46 -11.25 -29.05 21.11
C LEU A 46 -11.91 -28.20 20.02
N ASN A 47 -13.20 -27.93 20.14
CA ASN A 47 -13.89 -26.96 19.29
C ASN A 47 -13.33 -25.56 19.59
N PRO A 48 -12.67 -24.90 18.63
CA PRO A 48 -12.07 -23.59 18.89
C PRO A 48 -13.18 -22.57 19.14
N THR A 49 -13.18 -21.95 20.32
CA THR A 49 -13.92 -20.70 20.53
C THR A 49 -13.22 -19.58 19.75
N PRO A 50 -13.94 -18.62 19.17
CA PRO A 50 -13.31 -17.41 18.63
C PRO A 50 -12.40 -16.79 19.68
N VAL A 51 -11.11 -16.65 19.36
CA VAL A 51 -10.15 -15.94 20.21
C VAL A 51 -10.19 -14.48 19.79
N MET A 52 -10.71 -13.62 20.67
CA MET A 52 -10.59 -12.18 20.49
C MET A 52 -9.16 -11.78 20.87
N VAL A 53 -8.44 -11.12 19.97
CA VAL A 53 -7.18 -10.46 20.28
C VAL A 53 -7.53 -9.07 20.78
N THR A 54 -7.60 -8.88 22.10
CA THR A 54 -7.98 -7.61 22.72
C THR A 54 -6.79 -6.75 23.10
N ASP A 55 -5.57 -7.29 23.03
CA ASP A 55 -4.33 -6.65 23.47
C ASP A 55 -3.20 -6.84 22.43
N SER A 56 -1.99 -6.38 22.78
CA SER A 56 -0.80 -6.54 21.95
C SER A 56 -0.51 -8.01 21.67
N LEU A 57 -0.10 -8.31 20.44
CA LEU A 57 0.45 -9.61 20.08
C LEU A 57 1.75 -9.85 20.86
N PRO A 58 2.05 -11.12 21.23
CA PRO A 58 3.34 -11.46 21.82
C PRO A 58 4.50 -10.99 20.93
N THR A 59 5.63 -10.61 21.54
CA THR A 59 6.85 -10.29 20.78
C THR A 59 7.28 -11.47 19.90
N GLY A 60 7.62 -11.21 18.64
CA GLY A 60 8.05 -12.26 17.70
C GLY A 60 7.21 -12.27 16.41
N SER A 61 7.41 -13.31 15.60
CA SER A 61 6.59 -13.53 14.39
C SER A 61 5.29 -14.23 14.77
N ASN A 62 4.16 -13.57 14.55
CA ASN A 62 2.83 -14.13 14.78
C ASN A 62 2.14 -14.40 13.44
N ILE A 63 1.65 -15.63 13.26
CA ILE A 63 0.83 -15.98 12.09
C ILE A 63 -0.63 -15.75 12.51
N ILE A 64 -1.16 -14.58 12.18
CA ILE A 64 -2.59 -14.27 12.25
C ILE A 64 -3.09 -14.42 10.82
N GLY A 65 -4.22 -15.09 10.59
CA GLY A 65 -4.74 -15.36 9.25
C GLY A 65 -5.07 -14.10 8.45
N ARG A 66 -6.27 -14.01 7.87
CA ARG A 66 -6.67 -12.75 7.23
C ARG A 66 -6.88 -11.67 8.30
N VAL A 67 -5.98 -10.71 8.37
CA VAL A 67 -6.14 -9.51 9.20
C VAL A 67 -7.05 -8.53 8.45
N GLY A 68 -8.23 -8.27 8.99
CA GLY A 68 -9.06 -7.14 8.58
C GLY A 68 -8.53 -5.88 9.28
N ILE A 69 -8.10 -4.88 8.52
CA ILE A 69 -7.72 -3.58 9.07
C ILE A 69 -8.94 -2.68 8.93
N ASP A 70 -9.74 -2.56 10.00
CA ASP A 70 -10.84 -1.60 10.03
C ASP A 70 -10.24 -0.20 10.18
N SER A 71 -10.70 0.72 9.33
CA SER A 71 -10.00 1.90 8.82
C SER A 71 -9.79 3.06 9.82
N GLY A 72 -9.17 2.79 10.98
CA GLY A 72 -9.13 3.73 12.10
C GLY A 72 -7.83 3.80 12.92
N ASN A 73 -6.65 3.61 12.30
CA ASN A 73 -5.28 3.74 12.90
C ASN A 73 -4.85 2.48 13.71
N ASN A 74 -3.58 2.05 13.89
CA ASN A 74 -2.31 2.78 14.01
C ASN A 74 -1.12 1.78 13.97
N GLY A 75 -0.58 1.41 12.80
CA GLY A 75 0.56 0.47 12.76
C GLY A 75 0.94 -0.14 11.42
N VAL A 76 0.09 -0.03 10.41
CA VAL A 76 0.46 -0.35 9.02
C VAL A 76 0.85 0.96 8.34
N SER A 77 2.15 1.20 8.20
CA SER A 77 2.66 2.24 7.31
C SER A 77 2.40 1.78 5.87
N ILE A 78 1.44 2.39 5.20
CA ILE A 78 1.28 2.22 3.76
C ILE A 78 2.33 3.15 3.12
N VAL A 79 3.52 2.61 2.86
CA VAL A 79 4.72 3.34 2.39
C VAL A 79 4.56 3.93 0.97
N GLY A 80 3.36 3.87 0.36
CA GLY A 80 3.09 4.44 -0.96
C GLY A 80 2.49 5.85 -0.99
N SER A 81 2.11 6.45 0.16
CA SER A 81 1.38 7.74 0.18
C SER A 81 2.00 8.81 1.09
N LEU A 82 3.30 8.76 1.33
CA LEU A 82 4.05 9.85 1.96
C LEU A 82 4.92 10.55 0.90
N ALA A 83 4.29 10.99 -0.19
CA ALA A 83 4.98 11.84 -1.15
C ALA A 83 5.38 13.15 -0.46
N ASN A 84 6.69 13.40 -0.35
CA ASN A 84 7.18 14.70 0.04
C ASN A 84 6.95 15.66 -1.12
N ILE A 85 5.83 16.38 -1.10
CA ILE A 85 5.54 17.41 -2.11
C ILE A 85 6.67 18.44 -2.05
N THR A 86 7.46 18.48 -3.12
CA THR A 86 8.57 19.43 -3.27
C THR A 86 8.31 20.26 -4.52
N GLY A 87 8.36 21.58 -4.39
CA GLY A 87 8.14 22.46 -5.53
C GLY A 87 9.04 23.68 -5.46
N ALA A 88 9.48 24.14 -6.62
CA ALA A 88 10.28 25.35 -6.73
C ALA A 88 10.07 26.01 -8.09
N VAL A 89 10.63 27.20 -8.20
CA VAL A 89 10.67 27.99 -9.42
C VAL A 89 12.07 27.92 -9.99
N GLN A 90 12.19 27.68 -11.31
CA GLN A 90 13.47 27.66 -12.01
C GLN A 90 13.43 28.54 -13.24
N ASN A 91 14.57 29.19 -13.52
CA ASN A 91 14.76 30.04 -14.68
C ASN A 91 15.92 29.52 -15.52
N VAL A 92 15.72 29.49 -16.83
CA VAL A 92 16.80 29.32 -17.80
C VAL A 92 17.47 30.69 -17.97
N THR A 93 18.68 30.86 -17.43
CA THR A 93 19.38 32.15 -17.46
C THR A 93 19.67 32.63 -18.87
N THR A 94 19.99 31.70 -19.79
CA THR A 94 20.29 31.99 -21.19
C THR A 94 19.60 30.97 -22.07
N ALA A 95 18.76 31.46 -22.97
CA ALA A 95 18.05 30.65 -23.97
C ALA A 95 19.02 29.79 -24.78
N GLY A 96 18.63 28.55 -25.06
CA GLY A 96 19.49 27.57 -25.72
C GLY A 96 20.49 26.88 -24.77
N THR A 97 20.50 27.24 -23.48
CA THR A 97 21.30 26.58 -22.44
C THR A 97 20.38 25.83 -21.50
N ARG A 98 20.22 24.53 -21.74
CA ARG A 98 19.40 23.66 -20.88
C ARG A 98 19.84 23.68 -19.42
N LEU A 99 18.87 23.61 -18.53
CA LEU A 99 19.01 23.53 -17.09
C LEU A 99 18.40 22.22 -16.59
N GLN A 100 19.18 21.44 -15.83
CA GLN A 100 18.68 20.26 -15.12
C GLN A 100 17.89 20.67 -13.88
N LEU A 101 16.79 19.98 -13.58
CA LEU A 101 16.11 20.15 -12.29
C LEU A 101 16.91 19.52 -11.13
N PRO A 102 16.65 19.90 -9.87
CA PRO A 102 17.37 19.36 -8.71
C PRO A 102 17.15 17.86 -8.50
N ASP A 103 18.07 17.23 -7.76
CA ASP A 103 17.98 15.84 -7.32
C ASP A 103 16.90 15.66 -6.25
N ILE A 104 15.73 15.19 -6.67
CA ILE A 104 14.54 15.00 -5.83
C ILE A 104 13.90 13.68 -6.24
N ASP A 105 13.94 12.71 -5.34
CA ASP A 105 13.22 11.44 -5.52
C ASP A 105 11.72 11.71 -5.56
N CYS A 106 11.07 11.17 -6.60
CA CYS A 106 9.65 11.37 -6.89
C CYS A 106 9.13 10.22 -7.76
N HIS A 107 7.83 10.17 -8.01
CA HIS A 107 7.21 9.31 -9.02
C HIS A 107 6.65 10.11 -10.20
N GLU A 108 6.40 11.40 -9.99
CA GLU A 108 6.02 12.32 -11.06
C GLU A 108 6.50 13.75 -10.80
N VAL A 109 6.68 14.50 -11.90
CA VAL A 109 6.93 15.94 -11.86
C VAL A 109 5.99 16.66 -12.80
N THR A 110 5.19 17.56 -12.25
CA THR A 110 4.38 18.50 -13.04
C THR A 110 5.17 19.77 -13.27
N ILE A 111 5.42 20.11 -14.53
CA ILE A 111 6.05 21.35 -14.96
C ILE A 111 4.97 22.32 -15.43
N ILE A 112 5.06 23.58 -15.00
CA ILE A 112 4.17 24.66 -15.41
C ILE A 112 5.01 25.82 -15.92
N ALA A 113 4.84 26.21 -17.18
CA ALA A 113 5.49 27.38 -17.75
C ALA A 113 4.98 28.66 -17.06
N LYS A 114 5.88 29.57 -16.69
CA LYS A 114 5.51 30.78 -15.96
C LYS A 114 4.57 31.66 -16.76
N ARG A 115 3.66 32.33 -16.03
CA ARG A 115 2.71 33.31 -16.57
C ARG A 115 3.34 34.41 -17.43
N LEU A 116 4.53 34.87 -17.06
CA LEU A 116 5.22 35.99 -17.70
C LEU A 116 6.18 35.56 -18.81
N ASN A 117 6.24 34.27 -19.14
CA ASN A 117 6.96 33.85 -20.34
C ASN A 117 6.25 34.45 -21.56
N THR A 118 7.05 35.00 -22.45
CA THR A 118 6.69 35.54 -23.76
C THR A 118 7.04 34.58 -24.88
N GLY A 119 8.00 33.68 -24.65
CA GLY A 119 8.35 32.56 -25.52
C GLY A 119 7.85 31.21 -25.01
N TYR A 120 8.52 30.16 -25.48
CA TYR A 120 8.22 28.76 -25.17
C TYR A 120 9.26 28.18 -24.20
N ILE A 121 8.78 27.25 -23.39
CA ILE A 121 9.61 26.37 -22.57
C ILE A 121 9.66 24.99 -23.22
N TYR A 122 10.86 24.45 -23.34
CA TYR A 122 11.11 23.11 -23.81
C TYR A 122 11.47 22.24 -22.61
N ALA A 123 10.79 21.11 -22.40
CA ALA A 123 11.14 20.16 -21.36
C ALA A 123 11.33 18.75 -21.91
N GLY A 124 12.29 18.01 -21.37
CA GLY A 124 12.66 16.69 -21.85
C GLY A 124 13.88 16.11 -21.13
N GLY A 125 14.57 15.17 -21.80
CA GLY A 125 15.79 14.56 -21.30
C GLY A 125 17.03 15.46 -21.46
N SER A 126 18.21 14.90 -21.21
CA SER A 126 19.49 15.63 -21.23
C SER A 126 19.87 16.25 -22.58
N ASP A 127 19.21 15.88 -23.65
CA ASP A 127 19.39 16.40 -25.01
C ASP A 127 18.41 17.54 -25.36
N VAL A 128 17.56 17.98 -24.42
CA VAL A 128 16.56 19.03 -24.67
C VAL A 128 17.18 20.30 -25.24
N SER A 129 16.47 20.89 -26.20
CA SER A 129 16.74 22.15 -26.90
C SER A 129 15.47 22.64 -27.60
N SER A 130 15.53 23.82 -28.24
CA SER A 130 14.41 24.35 -29.05
C SER A 130 14.08 23.55 -30.32
N SER A 131 14.90 22.56 -30.68
CA SER A 131 14.67 21.68 -31.84
C SER A 131 14.55 20.19 -31.48
N VAL A 132 14.84 19.82 -30.23
CA VAL A 132 14.74 18.46 -29.69
C VAL A 132 14.12 18.56 -28.31
N TYR A 133 12.85 18.18 -28.15
CA TYR A 133 12.13 18.31 -26.89
C TYR A 133 11.07 17.22 -26.72
N GLY A 134 10.72 16.92 -25.46
CA GLY A 134 9.59 16.04 -25.14
C GLY A 134 8.27 16.80 -25.18
N VAL A 135 8.25 18.01 -24.63
CA VAL A 135 7.11 18.94 -24.65
C VAL A 135 7.57 20.38 -24.87
N GLU A 136 6.78 21.13 -25.62
CA GLU A 136 6.87 22.59 -25.75
C GLU A 136 5.66 23.19 -25.01
N LEU A 137 5.89 24.16 -24.13
CA LEU A 137 4.86 24.78 -23.30
C LEU A 137 4.87 26.30 -23.52
N ALA A 138 3.74 26.85 -23.93
CA ALA A 138 3.46 28.29 -23.85
C ALA A 138 3.18 28.70 -22.38
N ALA A 139 3.11 30.01 -22.12
CA ALA A 139 2.81 30.51 -20.78
C ALA A 139 1.53 29.89 -20.19
N LEU A 140 1.61 29.46 -18.92
CA LEU A 140 0.56 28.78 -18.15
C LEU A 140 0.22 27.34 -18.59
N GLU A 141 0.81 26.84 -19.67
CA GLU A 141 0.67 25.43 -20.02
C GLU A 141 1.48 24.55 -19.07
N SER A 142 1.03 23.31 -18.92
CA SER A 142 1.66 22.34 -18.04
C SER A 142 1.69 20.94 -18.63
N TYR A 143 2.63 20.14 -18.13
CA TYR A 143 2.74 18.72 -18.45
C TYR A 143 3.32 17.97 -17.25
N THR A 144 2.86 16.73 -17.06
CA THR A 144 3.32 15.85 -15.98
C THR A 144 4.13 14.70 -16.54
N PHE A 145 5.39 14.61 -16.10
CA PHE A 145 6.32 13.54 -16.46
C PHE A 145 6.30 12.44 -15.39
N PRO A 146 6.01 11.18 -15.74
CA PRO A 146 6.24 10.06 -14.84
C PRO A 146 7.73 9.71 -14.81
N VAL A 147 8.43 10.12 -13.75
CA VAL A 147 9.89 9.93 -13.58
C VAL A 147 10.21 9.56 -12.15
N ALA A 148 11.28 8.79 -11.95
CA ALA A 148 11.71 8.36 -10.61
C ALA A 148 12.47 9.45 -9.84
N ASN A 149 12.91 10.51 -10.52
CA ASN A 149 13.61 11.63 -9.91
C ASN A 149 13.49 12.88 -10.80
N ALA A 150 13.34 14.06 -10.20
CA ALA A 150 13.20 15.32 -10.93
C ALA A 150 14.44 15.66 -11.78
N ASN A 151 15.64 15.23 -11.37
CA ASN A 151 16.88 15.46 -12.12
C ASN A 151 16.92 14.74 -13.49
N GLN A 152 15.97 13.84 -13.77
CA GLN A 152 15.83 13.23 -15.10
C GLN A 152 15.27 14.22 -16.13
N ILE A 153 14.75 15.36 -15.67
CA ILE A 153 14.15 16.39 -16.51
C ILE A 153 15.10 17.58 -16.64
N TYR A 154 15.25 18.03 -17.88
CA TYR A 154 15.91 19.26 -18.25
C TYR A 154 14.89 20.21 -18.88
N ILE A 155 15.11 21.50 -18.68
CA ILE A 155 14.34 22.57 -19.30
C ILE A 155 15.24 23.48 -20.13
N ASP A 156 14.75 23.99 -21.25
CA ASP A 156 15.34 25.07 -22.03
C ASP A 156 14.26 26.13 -22.32
N SER A 157 14.67 27.33 -22.71
CA SER A 157 13.76 28.42 -23.05
C SER A 157 14.12 29.06 -24.39
N SER A 158 13.13 29.61 -25.08
CA SER A 158 13.38 30.41 -26.28
C SER A 158 13.82 31.84 -25.98
N VAL A 159 13.64 32.33 -24.74
CA VAL A 159 14.02 33.69 -24.31
C VAL A 159 14.77 33.64 -22.96
N ASN A 160 15.80 34.48 -22.82
CA ASN A 160 16.62 34.56 -21.62
C ASN A 160 15.79 34.92 -20.38
N GLY A 161 15.99 34.20 -19.28
CA GLY A 161 15.36 34.47 -17.98
C GLY A 161 13.95 33.92 -17.83
N GLU A 162 13.38 33.34 -18.89
CA GLU A 162 12.12 32.60 -18.81
C GLU A 162 12.29 31.28 -18.05
N GLY A 163 11.18 30.69 -17.63
CA GLY A 163 11.27 29.48 -16.81
C GLY A 163 9.95 28.88 -16.41
N ILE A 164 9.99 28.09 -15.35
CA ILE A 164 8.89 27.27 -14.88
C ILE A 164 8.65 27.43 -13.38
N SER A 165 7.51 26.96 -12.91
CA SER A 165 7.35 26.35 -11.60
C SER A 165 7.16 24.84 -11.78
N TYR A 166 7.67 24.02 -10.85
CA TYR A 166 7.40 22.58 -10.83
C TYR A 166 6.89 22.10 -9.48
N VAL A 167 6.21 20.95 -9.51
CA VAL A 167 5.83 20.16 -8.34
C VAL A 167 6.27 18.72 -8.57
N ALA A 168 7.07 18.18 -7.66
CA ALA A 168 7.53 16.79 -7.62
C ALA A 168 6.87 16.08 -6.43
N VAL A 169 6.39 14.86 -6.66
CA VAL A 169 5.56 14.06 -5.73
C VAL A 169 6.05 12.63 -5.71
#